data_AF-A0A0A8UQZ7-F1
#
_entry.id   AF-A0A0A8UQZ7-F1
#
_cell.length_a   1.000
_cell.length_b   1.000
_cell.length_c   1.000
_cell.angle_alpha   90.00
_cell.angle_beta   90.00
_cell.angle_gamma   90.00
#
_symmetry.space_group_name_H-M   'P 1'
#
loop_
_entity.id
_entity.type
_entity.pdbx_description
1 polymer ?
#
loop_
_entity_poly.entity_id
_entity_poly.type
_entity_poly.pdbx_seq_one_letter_code
_entity_poly.pdbx_strand_id
1 'polypeptide(L)'
;MSQNYVIELPNTKQHPIPPRWICAPSYVVAKTRGEWGRLLEWQDDDGITHQWAMPLALLQGDASDVRRELARLGLSISPNRTARDLLAFYLQVFPVDTRTRCVDKLGWHGDVFVTASQCVGQSTEKIVFQNSNASEPAVSIKGRQFKMVFAVSVALATVLAKIIGEDSGGFHFRGASSSGKSTALSLAASV
;
A
#
# COMPACT_ATOMS: atom_id res chain seq x y z
N MET A 1 -11.15 -3.23 21.65
CA MET A 1 -12.59 -2.93 21.88
C MET A 1 -13.12 -2.22 20.65
N SER A 2 -13.87 -2.92 19.81
CA SER A 2 -14.50 -2.33 18.62
C SER A 2 -15.79 -1.63 19.07
N GLN A 3 -15.86 -0.30 18.97
CA GLN A 3 -17.10 0.44 19.15
C GLN A 3 -17.91 0.38 17.85
N ASN A 4 -18.98 -0.43 17.87
CA ASN A 4 -20.00 -0.40 16.84
C ASN A 4 -20.77 0.92 16.94
N TYR A 5 -20.61 1.81 15.96
CA TYR A 5 -21.45 2.99 15.82
C TYR A 5 -22.81 2.56 15.25
N VAL A 6 -23.80 2.39 16.13
CA VAL A 6 -25.21 2.25 15.75
C VAL A 6 -25.77 3.66 15.60
N ILE A 7 -26.14 4.05 14.37
CA ILE A 7 -26.81 5.32 14.11
C ILE A 7 -28.31 5.09 14.35
N GLU A 8 -28.85 5.63 15.44
CA GLU A 8 -30.30 5.70 15.66
C GLU A 8 -30.89 6.86 14.85
N LEU A 9 -31.74 6.53 13.87
CA LEU A 9 -32.50 7.53 13.11
C LEU A 9 -33.79 7.89 13.87
N PRO A 10 -34.21 9.17 13.88
CA PRO A 10 -35.41 9.60 14.58
C PRO A 10 -36.66 8.95 13.99
N ASN A 11 -37.49 8.45 14.91
CA ASN A 11 -38.71 7.70 14.70
C ASN A 11 -39.72 8.47 13.82
N THR A 12 -39.72 8.18 12.54
CA THR A 12 -40.83 8.44 11.62
C THR A 12 -41.51 7.09 11.36
N LYS A 13 -42.85 7.07 11.30
CA LYS A 13 -43.67 5.87 11.06
C LYS A 13 -43.37 5.25 9.68
N GLN A 14 -42.22 4.65 9.52
CA GLN A 14 -41.77 3.91 8.35
C GLN A 14 -41.35 2.54 8.86
N HIS A 15 -41.88 1.48 8.24
CA HIS A 15 -41.43 0.12 8.52
C HIS A 15 -39.89 0.10 8.50
N PRO A 16 -39.23 -0.45 9.54
CA PRO A 16 -37.77 -0.48 9.59
C PRO A 16 -37.26 -1.14 8.31
N ILE A 17 -36.39 -0.41 7.60
CA ILE A 17 -35.79 -0.92 6.37
C ILE A 17 -35.02 -2.17 6.76
N PRO A 18 -35.29 -3.34 6.14
CA PRO A 18 -34.60 -4.56 6.50
C PRO A 18 -33.09 -4.37 6.31
N PRO A 19 -32.25 -4.93 7.21
CA PRO A 19 -30.82 -4.84 7.07
C PRO A 19 -30.40 -5.42 5.72
N ARG A 20 -29.54 -4.70 5.01
CA ARG A 20 -29.03 -5.09 3.69
C ARG A 20 -27.53 -5.30 3.77
N TRP A 21 -27.08 -6.41 3.20
CA TRP A 21 -25.66 -6.66 3.03
C TRP A 21 -25.10 -5.79 1.90
N ILE A 22 -24.01 -5.07 2.18
CA ILE A 22 -23.36 -4.11 1.27
C ILE A 22 -22.08 -4.68 0.69
N CYS A 23 -21.15 -5.08 1.56
CA CYS A 23 -19.87 -5.69 1.20
C CYS A 23 -19.29 -6.43 2.41
N ALA A 24 -18.21 -7.18 2.19
CA ALA A 24 -17.33 -7.65 3.25
C ALA A 24 -16.74 -6.47 4.05
N PRO A 25 -16.22 -6.69 5.28
CA PRO A 25 -15.67 -5.63 6.12
C PRO A 25 -14.59 -4.82 5.39
N SER A 26 -14.79 -3.50 5.34
CA SER A 26 -13.80 -2.54 4.82
C SER A 26 -13.83 -1.28 5.68
N TYR A 27 -12.68 -0.62 5.77
CA TYR A 27 -12.48 0.52 6.67
C TYR A 27 -11.89 1.71 5.92
N VAL A 28 -12.47 2.88 6.13
CA VAL A 28 -11.88 4.16 5.74
C VAL A 28 -10.92 4.61 6.83
N VAL A 29 -9.62 4.41 6.61
CA VAL A 29 -8.57 4.60 7.64
C VAL A 29 -8.02 6.03 7.69
N ALA A 30 -8.01 6.75 6.57
CA ALA A 30 -7.52 8.12 6.50
C ALA A 30 -8.02 8.88 5.27
N LYS A 31 -7.94 10.22 5.31
CA LYS A 31 -7.99 11.08 4.12
C LYS A 31 -6.60 11.20 3.50
N THR A 32 -6.50 11.09 2.18
CA THR A 32 -5.22 11.19 1.46
C THR A 32 -4.93 12.63 1.02
N ARG A 33 -3.66 13.03 1.04
CA ARG A 33 -3.12 14.29 0.49
C ARG A 33 -2.14 13.99 -0.66
N GLY A 34 -2.03 14.89 -1.63
CA GLY A 34 -1.35 14.65 -2.91
C GLY A 34 -2.42 14.46 -3.98
N GLU A 35 -2.93 13.24 -4.10
CA GLU A 35 -4.22 12.97 -4.73
C GLU A 35 -5.32 12.92 -3.67
N TRP A 36 -6.37 13.74 -3.81
CA TRP A 36 -7.46 13.80 -2.84
C TRP A 36 -8.34 12.55 -2.90
N GLY A 37 -8.45 11.85 -1.78
CA GLY A 37 -9.00 10.51 -1.73
C GLY A 37 -9.31 9.98 -0.33
N ARG A 38 -9.43 8.65 -0.24
CA ARG A 38 -9.56 7.89 1.00
C ARG A 38 -8.56 6.73 0.98
N LEU A 39 -7.87 6.54 2.09
CA LEU A 39 -7.16 5.29 2.33
C LEU A 39 -8.18 4.27 2.82
N LEU A 40 -8.29 3.17 2.08
CA LEU A 40 -9.14 2.04 2.41
C LEU A 40 -8.28 0.87 2.88
N GLU A 41 -8.81 0.09 3.81
CA GLU A 41 -8.20 -1.16 4.28
C GLU A 41 -9.28 -2.25 4.42
N TRP A 42 -8.99 -3.45 3.94
CA TRP A 42 -9.87 -4.62 4.06
C TRP A 42 -9.06 -5.90 4.03
N GLN A 43 -9.72 -7.01 4.31
CA GLN A 43 -9.15 -8.35 4.24
C GLN A 43 -9.89 -9.14 3.17
N ASP A 44 -9.18 -9.89 2.33
CA ASP A 44 -9.78 -10.84 1.39
C ASP A 44 -10.12 -12.18 2.06
N ASP A 45 -10.71 -13.10 1.30
CA ASP A 45 -11.12 -14.43 1.79
C ASP A 45 -9.93 -15.32 2.20
N ASP A 46 -8.71 -15.02 1.71
CA ASP A 46 -7.47 -15.70 2.09
C ASP A 46 -6.81 -15.08 3.34
N GLY A 47 -7.42 -14.04 3.91
CA GLY A 47 -6.91 -13.37 5.10
C GLY A 47 -5.82 -12.32 4.81
N ILE A 48 -5.57 -11.98 3.55
CA ILE A 48 -4.57 -10.98 3.17
C ILE A 48 -5.16 -9.58 3.36
N THR A 49 -4.43 -8.73 4.07
CA THR A 49 -4.81 -7.33 4.24
C THR A 49 -4.39 -6.51 3.03
N HIS A 50 -5.35 -5.82 2.43
CA HIS A 50 -5.14 -4.91 1.32
C HIS A 50 -5.32 -3.48 1.77
N GLN A 51 -4.54 -2.58 1.17
CA GLN A 51 -4.72 -1.14 1.31
C GLN A 51 -4.78 -0.48 -0.05
N TRP A 52 -5.67 0.50 -0.20
CA TRP A 52 -5.76 1.29 -1.41
C TRP A 52 -6.06 2.75 -1.11
N ALA A 53 -5.19 3.63 -1.59
CA ALA A 53 -5.46 5.06 -1.67
C ALA A 53 -6.43 5.32 -2.83
N MET A 54 -7.72 5.20 -2.56
CA MET A 54 -8.80 5.40 -3.53
C MET A 54 -9.00 6.91 -3.82
N PRO A 55 -8.82 7.36 -5.07
CA PRO A 55 -9.13 8.74 -5.44
C PRO A 55 -10.62 9.03 -5.33
N LEU A 56 -10.99 10.18 -4.74
CA LEU A 56 -12.40 10.60 -4.66
C LEU A 56 -13.00 10.90 -6.04
N ALA A 57 -12.15 11.23 -7.02
CA ALA A 57 -12.56 11.46 -8.40
C ALA A 57 -13.22 10.22 -9.02
N LEU A 58 -12.79 9.01 -8.63
CA LEU A 58 -13.38 7.75 -9.13
C LEU A 58 -14.80 7.50 -8.62
N LEU A 59 -15.24 8.23 -7.58
CA LEU A 59 -16.63 8.20 -7.12
C LEU A 59 -17.53 9.17 -7.89
N GLN A 60 -16.98 10.07 -8.71
CA GLN A 60 -17.79 10.97 -9.52
C GLN A 60 -18.37 10.19 -10.71
N GLY A 61 -19.69 10.03 -10.73
CA GLY A 61 -20.39 9.20 -11.73
C GLY A 61 -21.02 7.98 -11.07
N ASP A 62 -20.84 6.79 -11.66
CA ASP A 62 -21.49 5.55 -11.21
C ASP A 62 -20.61 4.70 -10.26
N ALA A 63 -19.42 5.19 -9.90
CA ALA A 63 -18.43 4.53 -9.06
C ALA A 63 -18.06 3.10 -9.52
N SER A 64 -18.20 2.78 -10.81
CA SER A 64 -17.89 1.45 -11.36
C SER A 64 -16.41 1.11 -11.27
N ASP A 65 -15.53 2.08 -11.48
CA ASP A 65 -14.07 1.88 -11.38
C ASP A 65 -13.64 1.54 -9.96
N VAL A 66 -14.21 2.20 -8.94
CA VAL A 66 -13.97 1.87 -7.53
C VAL A 66 -14.37 0.44 -7.22
N ARG A 67 -15.57 0.03 -7.63
CA ARG A 67 -16.05 -1.34 -7.38
C ARG A 67 -15.21 -2.38 -8.12
N ARG A 68 -14.78 -2.08 -9.35
CA ARG A 68 -13.94 -2.96 -10.15
C ARG A 68 -12.61 -3.22 -9.44
N GLU A 69 -11.97 -2.16 -8.93
CA GLU A 69 -10.68 -2.29 -8.25
C GLU A 69 -10.80 -3.01 -6.90
N LEU A 70 -11.80 -2.67 -6.09
CA LEU A 70 -12.07 -3.37 -4.83
C LEU A 70 -12.33 -4.87 -5.06
N ALA A 71 -13.13 -5.22 -6.05
CA ALA A 71 -13.39 -6.62 -6.41
C ALA A 71 -12.14 -7.33 -6.97
N ARG A 72 -11.30 -6.63 -7.75
CA ARG A 72 -10.03 -7.15 -8.29
C ARG A 72 -9.09 -7.58 -7.16
N LEU A 73 -9.13 -6.88 -6.04
CA LEU A 73 -8.33 -7.12 -4.84
C LEU A 73 -9.09 -7.91 -3.76
N GLY A 74 -10.14 -8.64 -4.14
CA GLY A 74 -10.78 -9.63 -3.27
C GLY A 74 -11.87 -9.10 -2.32
N LEU A 75 -12.28 -7.83 -2.40
CA LEU A 75 -13.43 -7.37 -1.62
C LEU A 75 -14.74 -7.90 -2.22
N SER A 76 -15.49 -8.69 -1.46
CA SER A 76 -16.83 -9.12 -1.86
C SER A 76 -17.81 -7.94 -1.76
N ILE A 77 -18.50 -7.60 -2.86
CA ILE A 77 -19.44 -6.48 -2.95
C ILE A 77 -20.81 -6.99 -3.40
N SER A 78 -21.88 -6.46 -2.79
CA SER A 78 -23.25 -6.76 -3.18
C SER A 78 -23.56 -6.30 -4.61
N PRO A 79 -24.17 -7.16 -5.46
CA PRO A 79 -24.57 -6.78 -6.82
C PRO A 79 -25.80 -5.85 -6.83
N ASN A 80 -26.51 -5.72 -5.70
CA ASN A 80 -27.69 -4.90 -5.58
C ASN A 80 -27.35 -3.41 -5.81
N ARG A 81 -28.14 -2.71 -6.65
CA ARG A 81 -27.89 -1.30 -6.99
C ARG A 81 -27.88 -0.39 -5.76
N THR A 82 -28.89 -0.50 -4.91
CA THR A 82 -28.99 0.29 -3.67
C THR A 82 -27.80 0.03 -2.75
N ALA A 83 -27.34 -1.23 -2.63
CA ALA A 83 -26.16 -1.56 -1.84
C ALA A 83 -24.89 -0.92 -2.41
N ARG A 84 -24.73 -0.90 -3.74
CA ARG A 84 -23.60 -0.24 -4.41
C ARG A 84 -23.61 1.28 -4.20
N ASP A 85 -24.79 1.90 -4.23
CA ASP A 85 -24.95 3.33 -3.96
C ASP A 85 -24.60 3.65 -2.49
N LEU A 86 -25.01 2.78 -1.55
CA LEU A 86 -24.65 2.91 -0.13
C LEU A 86 -23.15 2.73 0.11
N LEU A 87 -22.48 1.81 -0.60
CA LEU A 87 -21.03 1.67 -0.54
C LEU A 87 -20.33 2.94 -1.01
N ALA A 88 -20.74 3.49 -2.17
CA ALA A 88 -20.17 4.72 -2.68
C ALA A 88 -20.37 5.89 -1.71
N PHE A 89 -21.56 6.00 -1.11
CA PHE A 89 -21.86 6.99 -0.08
C PHE A 89 -20.95 6.82 1.14
N TYR A 90 -20.85 5.61 1.70
CA TYR A 90 -19.97 5.29 2.82
C TYR A 90 -18.53 5.74 2.54
N LEU A 91 -17.96 5.31 1.41
CA LEU A 91 -16.59 5.66 1.04
C LEU A 91 -16.41 7.19 0.87
N GLN A 92 -17.42 7.89 0.36
CA GLN A 92 -17.34 9.33 0.13
C GLN A 92 -17.40 10.14 1.43
N VAL A 93 -18.34 9.83 2.32
CA VAL A 93 -18.69 10.72 3.43
C VAL A 93 -18.25 10.25 4.81
N PHE A 94 -17.73 9.02 4.95
CA PHE A 94 -17.35 8.50 6.26
C PHE A 94 -16.38 9.45 6.98
N PRO A 95 -16.71 9.87 8.22
CA PRO A 95 -15.90 10.82 8.95
C PRO A 95 -14.62 10.14 9.43
N VAL A 96 -13.48 10.70 8.99
CA VAL A 96 -12.16 10.33 9.50
C VAL A 96 -11.30 11.58 9.63
N ASP A 97 -10.63 11.71 10.77
CA ASP A 97 -9.76 12.86 11.08
C ASP A 97 -8.31 12.60 10.70
N THR A 98 -7.90 11.33 10.74
CA THR A 98 -6.57 10.88 10.32
C THR A 98 -6.30 11.28 8.87
N ARG A 99 -5.10 11.82 8.63
CA ARG A 99 -4.61 12.17 7.31
C ARG A 99 -3.34 11.39 6.99
N THR A 100 -3.21 11.01 5.72
CA THR A 100 -2.04 10.31 5.19
C THR A 100 -1.56 11.03 3.93
N ARG A 101 -0.25 11.04 3.70
CA ARG A 101 0.33 11.50 2.44
C ARG A 101 0.44 10.33 1.48
N CYS A 102 -0.08 10.49 0.27
CA CYS A 102 0.14 9.55 -0.82
C CYS A 102 1.39 9.93 -1.59
N VAL A 103 2.15 8.91 -1.97
CA VAL A 103 3.34 9.08 -2.80
C VAL A 103 3.30 8.09 -3.96
N ASP A 104 3.71 8.57 -5.12
CA ASP A 104 3.63 7.88 -6.42
C ASP A 104 4.94 7.17 -6.81
N LYS A 105 6.00 7.36 -6.02
CA LYS A 105 7.32 6.76 -6.24
C LYS A 105 7.79 6.00 -5.01
N LEU A 106 8.55 4.92 -5.27
CA LEU A 106 9.32 4.24 -4.24
C LEU A 106 10.60 5.04 -3.96
N GLY A 107 11.13 4.94 -2.75
CA GLY A 107 12.38 5.59 -2.35
C GLY A 107 12.21 6.60 -1.20
N TRP A 108 13.19 7.49 -1.07
CA TRP A 108 13.25 8.45 0.03
C TRP A 108 12.30 9.63 -0.18
N HIS A 109 11.49 9.89 0.84
CA HIS A 109 10.64 11.07 0.96
C HIS A 109 10.85 11.72 2.33
N GLY A 110 11.77 12.69 2.38
CA GLY A 110 12.27 13.22 3.64
C GLY A 110 12.94 12.11 4.45
N ASP A 111 12.56 11.99 5.72
CA ASP A 111 13.11 11.00 6.66
C ASP A 111 12.45 9.61 6.57
N VAL A 112 11.58 9.39 5.58
CA VAL A 112 10.86 8.11 5.37
C VAL A 112 11.24 7.50 4.03
N PHE A 113 11.68 6.25 4.07
CA PHE A 113 11.91 5.41 2.90
C PHE A 113 10.67 4.57 2.60
N VAL A 114 10.11 4.72 1.41
CA VAL A 114 8.88 4.07 0.98
C VAL A 114 9.19 2.89 0.06
N THR A 115 8.74 1.71 0.45
CA THR A 115 8.80 0.48 -0.36
C THR A 115 7.40 0.09 -0.84
N ALA A 116 7.32 -0.93 -1.69
CA ALA A 116 6.05 -1.45 -2.19
C ALA A 116 5.15 -2.04 -1.08
N SER A 117 5.73 -2.44 0.05
CA SER A 117 5.02 -3.10 1.16
C SER A 117 5.01 -2.30 2.46
N GLN A 118 5.94 -1.35 2.66
CA GLN A 118 6.10 -0.67 3.93
C GLN A 118 6.77 0.70 3.79
N CYS A 119 6.58 1.55 4.79
CA CYS A 119 7.34 2.78 4.97
C CYS A 119 8.26 2.63 6.19
N VAL A 120 9.55 2.92 6.01
CA VAL A 120 10.58 2.82 7.05
C VAL A 120 11.10 4.21 7.37
N GLY A 121 10.99 4.65 8.61
CA GLY A 121 11.40 5.98 9.06
C GLY A 121 10.38 6.61 10.00
N GLN A 122 10.74 7.73 10.62
CA GLN A 122 9.81 8.48 11.47
C GLN A 122 9.24 9.67 10.68
N SER A 123 7.91 9.76 10.63
CA SER A 123 7.22 10.96 10.17
C SER A 123 6.05 11.24 11.08
N THR A 124 5.76 12.52 11.25
CA THR A 124 4.54 13.00 11.91
C THR A 124 3.27 12.67 11.11
N GLU A 125 3.39 12.32 9.82
CA GLU A 125 2.26 11.92 8.97
C GLU A 125 2.46 10.49 8.45
N LYS A 126 1.40 9.66 8.48
CA LYS A 126 1.43 8.33 7.85
C LYS A 126 1.63 8.52 6.34
N ILE A 127 2.55 7.76 5.75
CA ILE A 127 2.80 7.76 4.29
C ILE A 127 2.29 6.44 3.74
N VAL A 128 1.59 6.49 2.61
CA VAL A 128 1.14 5.30 1.88
C VAL A 128 1.60 5.41 0.43
N PHE A 129 2.20 4.33 -0.06
CA PHE A 129 2.55 4.19 -1.46
C PHE A 129 1.29 3.91 -2.28
N GLN A 130 1.08 4.69 -3.35
CA GLN A 130 0.00 4.49 -4.30
C GLN A 130 0.62 4.18 -5.66
N ASN A 131 0.46 2.95 -6.14
CA ASN A 131 0.85 2.62 -7.50
C ASN A 131 -0.28 3.03 -8.46
N SER A 132 -0.25 4.27 -8.94
CA SER A 132 -1.24 4.79 -9.89
C SER A 132 -1.13 4.15 -11.29
N ASN A 133 0.02 3.54 -11.59
CA ASN A 133 0.26 2.78 -12.80
C ASN A 133 0.56 1.34 -12.41
N ALA A 134 -0.32 0.40 -12.69
CA ALA A 134 -0.10 -1.03 -12.44
C ALA A 134 1.05 -1.60 -13.31
N SER A 135 2.29 -1.11 -13.13
CA SER A 135 3.47 -1.92 -13.29
C SER A 135 3.80 -2.44 -11.90
N GLU A 136 3.68 -3.75 -11.73
CA GLU A 136 4.37 -4.40 -10.61
C GLU A 136 5.81 -3.87 -10.61
N PRO A 137 6.38 -3.48 -9.45
CA PRO A 137 7.82 -3.29 -9.41
C PRO A 137 8.41 -4.60 -9.90
N ALA A 138 9.15 -4.55 -11.00
CA ALA A 138 9.78 -5.70 -11.62
C ALA A 138 10.94 -6.19 -10.74
N VAL A 139 10.67 -6.46 -9.47
CA VAL A 139 11.51 -7.29 -8.60
C VAL A 139 11.15 -8.74 -8.97
N SER A 140 11.52 -9.11 -10.20
CA SER A 140 11.66 -10.53 -10.51
C SER A 140 12.79 -11.03 -9.62
N ILE A 141 12.42 -11.80 -8.59
CA ILE A 141 13.30 -12.58 -7.72
C ILE A 141 13.90 -13.73 -8.56
N LYS A 142 14.59 -13.39 -9.65
CA LYS A 142 15.52 -14.30 -10.32
C LYS A 142 16.88 -14.01 -9.72
N GLY A 143 17.58 -15.04 -9.27
CA GLY A 143 18.81 -14.98 -8.45
C GLY A 143 19.97 -14.09 -8.94
N ARG A 144 19.88 -13.45 -10.11
CA ARG A 144 20.78 -12.36 -10.54
C ARG A 144 20.52 -11.06 -9.78
N GLN A 145 19.26 -10.71 -9.50
CA GLN A 145 18.92 -9.48 -8.77
C GLN A 145 19.45 -9.51 -7.34
N PHE A 146 19.33 -10.63 -6.63
CA PHE A 146 19.89 -10.79 -5.28
C PHE A 146 21.39 -10.58 -5.21
N LYS A 147 22.14 -11.05 -6.22
CA LYS A 147 23.59 -10.86 -6.27
C LYS A 147 23.98 -9.39 -6.43
N MET A 148 23.22 -8.64 -7.23
CA MET A 148 23.47 -7.20 -7.45
C MET A 148 23.06 -6.38 -6.22
N VAL A 149 21.89 -6.66 -5.65
CA VAL A 149 21.43 -6.04 -4.39
C VAL A 149 22.41 -6.33 -3.25
N PHE A 150 22.89 -7.57 -3.13
CA PHE A 150 23.90 -7.94 -2.13
C PHE A 150 25.21 -7.19 -2.34
N ALA A 151 25.70 -7.07 -3.59
CA ALA A 151 26.93 -6.35 -3.89
C ALA A 151 26.86 -4.86 -3.50
N VAL A 152 25.75 -4.18 -3.84
CA VAL A 152 25.51 -2.78 -3.46
C VAL A 152 25.35 -2.63 -1.94
N SER A 153 24.63 -3.55 -1.30
CA SER A 153 24.43 -3.53 0.16
C SER A 153 25.75 -3.71 0.92
N VAL A 154 26.62 -4.63 0.48
CA VAL A 154 27.94 -4.82 1.06
C VAL A 154 28.83 -3.58 0.85
N ALA A 155 28.79 -2.95 -0.33
CA ALA A 155 29.54 -1.73 -0.60
C ALA A 155 29.14 -0.58 0.34
N LEU A 156 27.85 -0.42 0.63
CA LEU A 156 27.36 0.56 1.60
C LEU A 156 27.65 0.16 3.04
N ALA A 157 27.57 -1.13 3.36
CA ALA A 157 27.81 -1.64 4.71
C ALA A 157 29.25 -1.37 5.19
N THR A 158 30.26 -1.33 4.30
CA THR A 158 31.64 -0.98 4.70
C THR A 158 31.76 0.46 5.20
N VAL A 159 30.99 1.39 4.63
CA VAL A 159 30.94 2.79 5.09
C VAL A 159 30.30 2.86 6.49
N LEU A 160 29.26 2.06 6.73
CA LEU A 160 28.58 2.00 8.04
C LEU A 160 29.41 1.26 9.10
N ALA A 161 30.14 0.20 8.73
CA ALA A 161 31.01 -0.57 9.64
C ALA A 161 32.06 0.34 10.30
N LYS A 162 32.63 1.27 9.53
CA LYS A 162 33.54 2.29 10.04
C LYS A 162 32.90 3.23 11.07
N ILE A 163 31.61 3.54 10.93
CA ILE A 163 30.88 4.44 11.83
C ILE A 163 30.58 3.76 13.16
N ILE A 164 30.31 2.45 13.15
CA ILE A 164 30.00 1.67 14.36
C ILE A 164 31.23 1.07 15.05
N GLY A 165 32.44 1.32 14.52
CA GLY A 165 33.69 0.84 15.10
C GLY A 165 33.94 -0.66 14.91
N GLU A 166 33.27 -1.29 13.95
CA GLU A 166 33.44 -2.70 13.62
C GLU A 166 34.50 -2.90 12.53
N ASP A 167 35.16 -4.05 12.57
CA ASP A 167 36.15 -4.41 11.57
C ASP A 167 35.49 -4.71 10.21
N SER A 168 36.08 -4.19 9.13
CA SER A 168 35.59 -4.44 7.78
C SER A 168 35.87 -5.88 7.33
N GLY A 169 34.88 -6.54 6.73
CA GLY A 169 35.01 -7.86 6.10
C GLY A 169 34.91 -7.83 4.56
N GLY A 170 34.99 -9.01 3.93
CA GLY A 170 34.87 -9.15 2.48
C GLY A 170 34.14 -10.42 2.04
N PHE A 171 33.53 -10.39 0.86
CA PHE A 171 32.80 -11.51 0.28
C PHE A 171 33.34 -11.88 -1.10
N HIS A 172 33.40 -13.17 -1.40
CA HIS A 172 33.82 -13.67 -2.72
C HIS A 172 32.64 -14.28 -3.48
N PHE A 173 32.34 -13.74 -4.67
CA PHE A 173 31.35 -14.34 -5.56
C PHE A 173 31.93 -15.55 -6.31
N ARG A 174 31.46 -16.76 -5.97
CA ARG A 174 31.78 -18.01 -6.68
C ARG A 174 30.62 -18.42 -7.60
N GLY A 175 30.94 -18.96 -8.78
CA GLY A 175 29.95 -19.50 -9.71
C GLY A 175 30.46 -19.61 -11.15
N ALA A 176 29.71 -20.32 -12.00
CA ALA A 176 30.02 -20.56 -13.41
C ALA A 176 30.34 -19.27 -14.20
N SER A 177 31.02 -19.38 -15.34
CA SER A 177 31.27 -18.23 -16.22
C SER A 177 29.95 -17.57 -16.65
N SER A 178 29.97 -16.26 -16.93
CA SER A 178 28.79 -15.47 -17.32
C SER A 178 27.64 -15.39 -16.29
N SER A 179 27.91 -15.71 -15.02
CA SER A 179 26.90 -15.64 -13.93
C SER A 179 26.67 -14.25 -13.32
N GLY A 180 27.24 -13.18 -13.92
CA GLY A 180 27.06 -11.80 -13.47
C GLY A 180 28.02 -11.31 -12.37
N LYS A 181 29.11 -12.03 -12.09
CA LYS A 181 30.11 -11.67 -11.06
C LYS A 181 30.77 -10.32 -11.31
N SER A 182 31.29 -10.09 -12.52
CA SER A 182 31.97 -8.84 -12.88
C SER A 182 31.00 -7.67 -12.86
N THR A 183 29.77 -7.85 -13.34
CA THR A 183 28.71 -6.84 -13.27
C THR A 183 28.39 -6.45 -11.82
N ALA A 184 28.30 -7.42 -10.91
CA ALA A 184 28.06 -7.16 -9.49
C ALA A 184 29.22 -6.37 -8.85
N LEU A 185 30.47 -6.69 -9.20
CA LEU A 185 31.65 -5.93 -8.73
C LEU A 185 31.68 -4.50 -9.29
N SER A 186 31.40 -4.31 -10.57
CA SER A 186 31.32 -2.96 -11.17
C SER A 186 30.23 -2.12 -10.54
N LEU A 187 29.07 -2.72 -10.22
CA LEU A 187 28.00 -2.05 -9.49
C LEU A 187 28.42 -1.65 -8.07
N ALA A 188 29.03 -2.56 -7.31
CA ALA A 188 29.54 -2.26 -5.98
C ALA A 188 30.57 -1.12 -5.99
N ALA A 189 31.43 -1.06 -7.00
CA ALA A 189 32.43 -0.01 -7.16
C ALA A 189 31.87 1.34 -7.62
N SER A 190 30.60 1.40 -8.02
CA SER A 190 29.93 2.63 -8.48
C SER A 190 29.19 3.38 -7.38
N VAL A 191 29.13 2.79 -6.19
CA VAL A 191 28.54 3.37 -4.97
C VAL A 191 29.61 4.16 -4.23
#